data_AF-A0A949XJ22-F1
#
_entry.id   AF-A0A949XJ22-F1
#
_cell.length_a   1.000
_cell.length_b   1.000
_cell.length_c   1.000
_cell.angle_alpha   90.00
_cell.angle_beta   90.00
_cell.angle_gamma   90.00
#
_symmetry.space_group_name_H-M   'P 1'
#
loop_
_entity.id
_entity.type
_entity.pdbx_description
1 polymer ?
#
loop_
_entity_poly.entity_id
_entity_poly.type
_entity_poly.pdbx_seq_one_letter_code
_entity_poly.pdbx_strand_id
1 'polypeptide(L)'
;MSSFPQSDIIVVGAGFYGLTIAHLAAKRLGLRVLVLDRRDHTGGNAHSYTDADTGIEVHQYGSHLFHCNSGDVWDFLNGFTPFT
;
A
#
# COMPACT_ATOMS: atom_id res chain seq x y z
N MET A 1 0.48 10.65 -26.81
CA MET A 1 0.97 10.71 -25.42
C MET A 1 -0.22 10.99 -24.53
N SER A 2 -0.59 10.07 -23.64
CA SER A 2 -1.63 10.32 -22.63
C SER A 2 -1.10 11.35 -21.62
N SER A 3 -1.79 12.48 -21.43
CA SER A 3 -1.44 13.40 -20.33
C SER A 3 -1.90 12.79 -19.01
N PHE A 4 -1.02 12.74 -18.03
CA PHE A 4 -1.41 12.34 -16.68
C PHE A 4 -2.34 13.39 -16.07
N PRO A 5 -3.30 12.99 -15.21
CA PRO A 5 -4.07 13.95 -14.42
C PRO A 5 -3.10 14.83 -13.63
N GLN A 6 -3.46 16.11 -13.48
CA GLN A 6 -2.63 17.06 -12.74
C GLN A 6 -2.51 16.61 -11.28
N SER A 7 -1.31 16.21 -10.87
CA SER A 7 -0.95 15.80 -9.52
C SER A 7 0.02 16.78 -8.89
N ASP A 8 -0.09 16.99 -7.59
CA ASP A 8 0.81 17.85 -6.83
C ASP A 8 2.07 17.07 -6.40
N ILE A 9 1.95 15.73 -6.26
CA ILE A 9 3.06 14.80 -6.00
C ILE A 9 2.89 13.49 -6.77
N ILE A 10 4.01 12.94 -7.25
CA ILE A 10 4.08 11.61 -7.86
C ILE A 10 4.89 10.69 -6.94
N VAL A 11 4.31 9.54 -6.59
CA VAL A 11 4.97 8.49 -5.81
C VAL A 11 5.20 7.29 -6.72
N VAL A 12 6.45 6.86 -6.87
CA VAL A 12 6.80 5.68 -7.68
C VAL A 12 7.06 4.50 -6.75
N GLY A 13 6.28 3.44 -6.90
CA GLY A 13 6.21 2.25 -6.05
C GLY A 13 5.02 2.31 -5.09
N ALA A 14 4.13 1.33 -5.21
CA ALA A 14 2.94 1.15 -4.37
C ALA A 14 3.17 0.11 -3.25
N GLY A 15 4.40 0.01 -2.72
CA GLY A 15 4.69 -0.73 -1.49
C GLY A 15 4.38 0.09 -0.24
N PHE A 16 4.60 -0.47 0.96
CA PHE A 16 4.28 0.20 2.24
C PHE A 16 4.83 1.61 2.35
N TYR A 17 6.08 1.84 1.98
CA TYR A 17 6.69 3.17 2.07
C TYR A 17 5.95 4.18 1.16
N GLY A 18 5.78 3.86 -0.11
CA GLY A 18 5.11 4.73 -1.07
C GLY A 18 3.64 4.98 -0.70
N LEU A 19 2.91 3.94 -0.32
CA LEU A 19 1.51 4.06 0.11
C LEU A 19 1.36 4.88 1.41
N THR A 20 2.31 4.75 2.35
CA THR A 20 2.30 5.57 3.58
C THR A 20 2.49 7.04 3.24
N ILE A 21 3.48 7.38 2.42
CA ILE A 21 3.71 8.77 1.97
C ILE A 21 2.51 9.30 1.20
N ALA A 22 1.98 8.53 0.25
CA ALA A 22 0.81 8.91 -0.54
C ALA A 22 -0.41 9.18 0.34
N HIS A 23 -0.69 8.29 1.30
CA HIS A 23 -1.78 8.46 2.25
C HIS A 23 -1.61 9.71 3.10
N LEU A 24 -0.43 9.92 3.69
CA LEU A 24 -0.18 11.07 4.56
C LEU A 24 -0.25 12.39 3.79
N ALA A 25 0.30 12.46 2.57
CA ALA A 25 0.23 13.64 1.73
C ALA A 25 -1.23 13.99 1.36
N ALA A 26 -2.02 12.99 0.96
CA ALA A 26 -3.43 13.21 0.64
C ALA A 26 -4.24 13.59 1.88
N LYS A 27 -4.09 12.85 2.98
CA LYS A 27 -4.96 12.98 4.15
C LYS A 27 -4.62 14.16 5.05
N ARG A 28 -3.33 14.45 5.26
CA ARG A 28 -2.87 15.51 6.16
C ARG A 28 -2.64 16.85 5.46
N LEU A 29 -2.26 16.83 4.18
CA LEU A 29 -1.91 18.04 3.43
C LEU A 29 -2.92 18.39 2.33
N GLY A 30 -3.87 17.50 2.02
CA GLY A 30 -4.89 17.74 0.98
C GLY A 30 -4.34 17.72 -0.45
N LEU A 31 -3.16 17.14 -0.67
CA LEU A 31 -2.52 17.10 -1.99
C LEU A 31 -3.11 16.00 -2.88
N ARG A 32 -3.19 16.27 -4.19
CA ARG A 32 -3.52 15.25 -5.19
C ARG A 32 -2.28 14.42 -5.49
N VAL A 33 -2.34 13.13 -5.16
CA VAL A 33 -1.22 12.20 -5.30
C VAL A 33 -1.47 11.26 -6.47
N LEU A 34 -0.49 11.17 -7.38
CA LEU A 34 -0.44 10.11 -8.38
C LEU A 34 0.53 9.03 -7.92
N VAL A 35 0.03 7.81 -7.67
CA VAL A 35 0.87 6.65 -7.34
C VAL A 35 1.05 5.82 -8.61
N LEU A 36 2.30 5.51 -8.94
CA LEU A 36 2.67 4.69 -10.09
C LEU A 36 3.39 3.44 -9.59
N ASP A 37 2.95 2.26 -10.00
CA ASP A 37 3.72 1.02 -9.86
C ASP A 37 3.88 0.38 -11.24
N ARG A 38 4.99 -0.34 -11.42
CA ARG A 38 5.22 -1.12 -12.64
C ARG A 38 4.44 -2.44 -12.59
N ARG A 39 4.13 -2.94 -11.40
CA ARG A 39 3.32 -4.14 -11.19
C ARG A 39 1.85 -3.82 -11.47
N ASP A 40 1.08 -4.85 -11.75
CA ASP A 40 -0.37 -4.81 -11.98
C ASP A 40 -1.19 -4.81 -10.69
N HIS A 41 -0.53 -4.79 -9.53
CA HIS A 41 -1.13 -4.78 -8.21
C HIS A 41 -0.41 -3.80 -7.27
N THR A 42 -1.05 -3.44 -6.18
CA THR A 42 -0.46 -2.64 -5.08
C THR A 42 0.16 -3.54 -4.00
N GLY A 43 0.79 -2.95 -2.99
CA GLY A 43 1.35 -3.66 -1.83
C GLY A 43 2.84 -4.02 -1.97
N GLY A 44 3.43 -3.85 -3.16
CA GLY A 44 4.82 -4.26 -3.39
C GLY A 44 4.99 -5.75 -3.11
N ASN A 45 6.00 -6.14 -2.32
CA ASN A 45 6.21 -7.55 -1.99
C ASN A 45 5.18 -8.08 -0.97
N ALA A 46 4.51 -7.20 -0.22
CA ALA A 46 3.49 -7.61 0.74
C ALA A 46 2.15 -7.97 0.09
N HIS A 47 2.07 -7.95 -1.25
CA HIS A 47 0.88 -8.35 -1.97
C HIS A 47 0.55 -9.83 -1.75
N SER A 48 -0.70 -10.08 -1.40
CA SER A 48 -1.33 -11.39 -1.37
C SER A 48 -2.55 -11.43 -2.30
N TYR A 49 -2.92 -12.63 -2.70
CA TYR A 49 -4.13 -12.90 -3.48
C TYR A 49 -4.81 -14.16 -2.96
N THR A 50 -6.12 -14.27 -3.18
CA THR A 50 -6.86 -15.51 -2.92
C THR A 50 -6.70 -16.42 -4.13
N ASP A 51 -6.11 -17.59 -3.93
CA ASP A 51 -6.02 -18.62 -4.95
C ASP A 51 -7.42 -19.10 -5.37
N ALA A 52 -7.68 -19.13 -6.68
CA ALA A 52 -9.03 -19.37 -7.20
C ALA A 52 -9.49 -20.83 -7.02
N ASP A 53 -8.56 -21.78 -7.01
CA ASP A 53 -8.87 -23.21 -6.94
C ASP A 53 -9.06 -23.67 -5.48
N THR A 54 -8.29 -23.12 -4.56
CA THR A 54 -8.26 -23.54 -3.14
C THR A 54 -8.97 -22.57 -2.19
N GLY A 55 -9.15 -21.32 -2.58
CA GLY A 55 -9.66 -20.25 -1.71
C GLY A 55 -8.67 -19.80 -0.62
N ILE A 56 -7.42 -20.29 -0.65
CA ILE A 56 -6.39 -19.95 0.34
C ILE A 56 -5.72 -18.63 -0.05
N GLU A 57 -5.44 -17.78 0.93
CA GLU A 57 -4.64 -16.58 0.72
C GLU A 57 -3.15 -16.94 0.54
N VAL A 58 -2.56 -16.48 -0.57
CA VAL A 58 -1.17 -16.73 -0.93
C VAL A 58 -0.41 -15.42 -1.02
N HIS A 59 0.72 -15.34 -0.31
CA HIS A 59 1.66 -14.24 -0.47
C HIS A 59 2.56 -14.51 -1.67
N GLN A 60 2.36 -13.74 -2.75
CA GLN A 60 3.03 -14.00 -4.04
C GLN A 60 4.56 -13.92 -3.95
N TYR A 61 5.08 -13.08 -3.05
CA TYR A 61 6.51 -12.78 -2.95
C TYR A 61 7.13 -13.24 -1.62
N GLY A 62 6.61 -14.34 -1.08
CA GLY A 62 7.04 -14.91 0.21
C GLY A 62 6.20 -14.40 1.38
N SER A 63 6.15 -15.17 2.45
CA SER A 63 5.31 -14.88 3.62
C SER A 63 5.67 -13.55 4.28
N HIS A 64 4.67 -12.73 4.57
CA HIS A 64 4.83 -11.47 5.31
C HIS A 64 4.06 -11.56 6.62
N LEU A 65 4.78 -11.62 7.73
CA LEU A 65 4.21 -11.62 9.08
C LEU A 65 4.40 -10.22 9.65
N PHE A 66 3.31 -9.52 9.94
CA PHE A 66 3.41 -8.20 10.55
C PHE A 66 3.78 -8.32 12.03
N HIS A 67 4.83 -7.61 12.43
CA HIS A 67 5.23 -7.46 13.83
C HIS A 67 5.86 -6.08 14.03
N CYS A 68 5.52 -5.40 15.12
CA CYS A 68 6.07 -4.08 15.43
C CYS A 68 6.01 -3.81 16.94
N ASN A 69 7.02 -3.12 17.47
CA ASN A 69 7.03 -2.64 18.86
C ASN A 69 6.65 -1.16 18.98
N SER A 70 6.26 -0.51 17.87
CA SER A 70 5.85 0.90 17.86
C SER A 70 4.33 1.00 17.97
N GLY A 71 3.85 1.62 19.06
CA GLY A 71 2.43 1.93 19.24
C GLY A 71 1.89 2.80 18.12
N ASP A 72 2.64 3.83 17.70
CA ASP A 72 2.24 4.73 16.61
C ASP A 72 2.01 3.99 15.27
N VAL A 73 2.88 3.03 14.94
CA VAL A 73 2.73 2.22 13.72
C VAL A 73 1.54 1.27 13.86
N TRP A 74 1.36 0.67 15.04
CA TRP A 74 0.23 -0.21 15.32
C TRP A 74 -1.10 0.53 15.19
N ASP A 75 -1.24 1.70 15.81
CA ASP A 75 -2.44 2.52 15.76
C ASP A 75 -2.70 3.05 14.35
N PHE A 76 -1.64 3.45 13.63
CA PHE A 76 -1.75 3.88 12.24
C PHE A 76 -2.30 2.77 11.35
N LEU A 77 -1.76 1.55 11.45
CA LEU A 77 -2.18 0.44 10.58
C LEU A 77 -3.57 -0.10 10.95
N ASN A 78 -3.96 -0.07 12.23
CA ASN A 78 -5.31 -0.41 12.67
C ASN A 78 -6.41 0.52 12.10
N GLY A 79 -6.03 1.70 11.59
CA GLY A 79 -6.94 2.56 10.82
C GLY A 79 -7.32 2.04 9.43
N PHE A 80 -6.57 1.06 8.88
CA PHE A 80 -6.81 0.48 7.55
C PHE A 80 -7.32 -0.95 7.62
N THR A 81 -6.82 -1.74 8.58
CA THR A 81 -7.25 -3.12 8.81
C THR A 81 -7.04 -3.46 10.28
N PRO A 82 -8.00 -4.14 10.94
CA PRO A 82 -7.79 -4.58 12.31
C PRO A 82 -6.67 -5.61 12.38
N PHE A 83 -5.78 -5.47 13.35
CA PHE A 83 -4.84 -6.51 13.77
C PHE A 83 -5.40 -7.16 15.04
N THR A 84 -5.58 -8.48 15.01
CA THR A 84 -6.04 -9.29 16.15
C THR A 84 -4.87 -9.77 17.00
#